data_AF-A0A0N4W7C6-F1
#
_entry.id   AF-A0A0N4W7C6-F1
#
_cell.length_a   1.000
_cell.length_b   1.000
_cell.length_c   1.000
_cell.angle_alpha   90.00
_cell.angle_beta   90.00
_cell.angle_gamma   90.00
#
_symmetry.space_group_name_H-M   'P 1'
#
loop_
_entity.id
_entity.type
_entity.pdbx_description
1 polymer ?
#
loop_
_entity_poly.entity_id
_entity_poly.type
_entity_poly.pdbx_seq_one_letter_code
_entity_poly.pdbx_strand_id
1 'polypeptide(L)'
;MKHGILQFSSYFSMLLHFWSFSLVFSGGEEIVERHLLVDGFADDSDTVVRLIPPNGRETFDTSDTRIWVVDHSTIRSEYVAAMLVAPFLVTSLSLDSKDSGKNVLGIGLGGGSFDMALHKMKLQVNITIVELDPVVVDIAQSWFGVMESKNHHVIVDDGLKFVEKASKSGVKFDVIVLDACDEAIKSPCPPATFRNKNVIEMMKGVLTPTGVFFKVNVILTCVPYSISNIRQQLNFYNSRLATIAEKFKFAKLLERVSLV
;
A
#
# COMPACT_ATOMS: atom_id res chain seq x y z
N MET A 1 -21.20 7.40 -14.89
CA MET A 1 -20.60 6.14 -14.39
C MET A 1 -21.59 5.03 -14.62
N LYS A 2 -21.22 4.00 -15.38
CA LYS A 2 -21.93 2.72 -15.34
C LYS A 2 -21.22 1.87 -14.28
N HIS A 3 -21.97 1.28 -13.35
CA HIS A 3 -21.45 0.27 -12.43
C HIS A 3 -22.01 -1.07 -12.92
N GLY A 4 -21.13 -1.98 -13.33
CA GLY A 4 -21.52 -3.32 -13.76
C GLY A 4 -21.17 -4.31 -12.66
N ILE A 5 -22.18 -4.89 -12.02
CA ILE A 5 -22.02 -6.06 -11.15
C ILE A 5 -22.42 -7.27 -12.01
N LEU A 6 -21.45 -8.12 -12.37
CA LEU A 6 -21.74 -9.41 -12.99
C LEU A 6 -22.10 -10.40 -11.87
N GLN A 7 -23.40 -10.66 -11.68
CA GLN A 7 -23.92 -11.64 -10.74
C GLN A 7 -24.16 -12.97 -11.48
N PHE A 8 -23.42 -14.03 -11.13
CA PHE A 8 -23.65 -15.38 -11.66
C PHE A 8 -24.35 -16.27 -10.62
N SER A 9 -25.42 -16.94 -11.06
CA SER A 9 -26.30 -17.76 -10.23
C SER A 9 -25.94 -19.25 -10.27
N SER A 10 -25.82 -19.81 -9.07
CA SER A 10 -26.11 -21.20 -8.65
C SER A 10 -25.10 -22.32 -8.93
N TYR A 11 -24.43 -22.71 -7.84
CA TYR A 11 -24.39 -24.06 -7.23
C TYR A 11 -22.99 -24.38 -6.70
N PHE A 12 -22.59 -23.74 -5.60
CA PHE A 12 -21.74 -24.30 -4.54
C PHE A 12 -21.78 -23.32 -3.37
N SER A 13 -22.21 -23.78 -2.19
CA SER A 13 -22.36 -22.92 -1.01
C SER A 13 -21.02 -22.36 -0.55
N MET A 14 -21.00 -21.06 -0.20
CA MET A 14 -19.88 -20.30 0.36
C MET A 14 -18.89 -19.70 -0.68
N LEU A 15 -19.42 -19.11 -1.75
CA LEU A 15 -18.64 -18.35 -2.74
C LEU A 15 -18.80 -16.84 -2.53
N LEU A 16 -17.66 -16.21 -2.28
CA LEU A 16 -17.38 -14.78 -2.29
C LEU A 16 -18.16 -14.06 -3.41
N HIS A 17 -19.02 -13.12 -3.03
CA HIS A 17 -19.34 -11.97 -3.90
C HIS A 17 -18.06 -11.10 -4.01
N PHE A 18 -18.06 -10.06 -4.87
CA PHE A 18 -17.00 -9.03 -5.05
C PHE A 18 -16.23 -9.09 -6.37
N TRP A 19 -16.94 -8.76 -7.46
CA TRP A 19 -16.32 -8.15 -8.63
C TRP A 19 -17.06 -6.85 -8.94
N SER A 20 -16.37 -5.72 -8.87
CA SER A 20 -16.88 -4.45 -9.36
C SER A 20 -15.89 -3.87 -10.37
N PHE A 21 -16.41 -3.49 -11.53
CA PHE A 21 -15.69 -2.72 -12.52
C PHE A 21 -16.28 -1.33 -12.57
N SER A 22 -15.42 -0.32 -12.61
CA SER A 22 -15.85 1.04 -12.91
C SER A 22 -15.42 1.44 -14.32
N LEU A 23 -16.36 2.07 -15.02
CA LEU A 23 -16.11 2.70 -16.31
C LEU A 23 -15.99 4.20 -16.09
N VAL A 24 -14.77 4.72 -16.24
CA VAL A 24 -14.45 6.14 -16.11
C VAL A 24 -14.12 6.67 -17.50
N PHE A 25 -14.73 7.80 -17.88
CA PHE A 25 -14.38 8.49 -19.12
C PHE A 25 -13.47 9.66 -18.78
N SER A 26 -12.29 9.71 -19.39
CA SER A 26 -11.37 10.84 -19.26
C SER A 26 -10.86 11.24 -20.65
N GLY A 27 -11.06 12.51 -21.04
CA GLY A 27 -10.57 13.01 -22.32
C GLY A 27 -11.14 12.34 -23.59
N GLY A 28 -12.26 11.60 -23.47
CA GLY A 28 -12.85 10.84 -24.58
C GLY A 28 -12.37 9.39 -24.69
N GLU A 29 -11.44 8.97 -23.83
CA GLU A 29 -11.01 7.57 -23.72
C GLU A 29 -11.77 6.85 -22.60
N GLU A 30 -12.07 5.57 -22.86
CA GLU A 30 -12.68 4.65 -21.91
C GLU A 30 -11.61 4.06 -20.99
N ILE A 31 -11.73 4.31 -19.69
CA ILE A 31 -10.85 3.75 -18.66
C ILE A 31 -11.63 2.68 -17.91
N VAL A 32 -11.11 1.47 -17.93
CA VAL A 32 -11.64 0.34 -17.16
C VAL A 32 -10.78 0.15 -15.92
N GLU A 33 -11.43 0.16 -14.77
CA GLU A 33 -10.78 -0.08 -13.48
C GLU A 33 -11.31 -1.38 -12.86
N ARG A 34 -10.41 -2.12 -12.20
CA ARG A 34 -10.71 -3.31 -11.42
C ARG A 34 -10.61 -2.96 -9.94
N HIS A 35 -11.65 -3.30 -9.19
CA HIS A 35 -11.76 -2.98 -7.78
C HIS A 35 -11.70 -4.25 -6.93
N LEU A 36 -10.82 -4.27 -5.93
CA LEU A 36 -10.89 -5.18 -4.80
C LEU A 36 -11.80 -4.54 -3.76
N LEU A 37 -12.86 -5.25 -3.39
CA LEU A 37 -13.83 -4.81 -2.40
C LEU A 37 -13.76 -5.76 -1.21
N VAL A 38 -13.94 -5.21 -0.01
CA VAL A 38 -14.02 -5.98 1.24
C VAL A 38 -15.47 -6.07 1.68
N ASP A 39 -15.88 -7.24 2.16
CA ASP A 39 -17.23 -7.44 2.64
C ASP A 39 -17.57 -6.49 3.80
N GLY A 40 -18.73 -5.85 3.74
CA GLY A 40 -19.11 -4.79 4.67
C GLY A 40 -18.57 -3.38 4.35
N PHE A 41 -17.73 -3.23 3.31
CA PHE A 41 -17.21 -1.95 2.80
C PHE A 41 -17.45 -1.78 1.29
N ALA A 42 -18.57 -2.28 0.76
CA ALA A 42 -18.80 -2.34 -0.69
C ALA A 42 -18.79 -0.97 -1.42
N ASP A 43 -18.98 0.14 -0.68
CA ASP A 43 -18.94 1.50 -1.22
C ASP A 43 -17.49 2.04 -1.38
N ASP A 44 -16.51 1.44 -0.70
CA ASP A 44 -15.10 1.84 -0.72
C ASP A 44 -14.23 0.69 -1.25
N SER A 45 -13.42 0.99 -2.26
CA SER A 45 -12.49 -0.01 -2.79
C SER A 45 -11.21 -0.05 -1.98
N ASP A 46 -10.86 -1.26 -1.52
CA ASP A 46 -9.59 -1.51 -0.86
C ASP A 46 -8.42 -1.26 -1.82
N THR A 47 -8.51 -1.85 -3.02
CA THR A 47 -7.54 -1.67 -4.09
C THR A 47 -8.24 -1.35 -5.40
N VAL A 48 -7.70 -0.39 -6.16
CA VAL A 48 -8.16 -0.04 -7.51
C VAL A 48 -6.98 0.01 -8.46
N VAL A 49 -7.09 -0.74 -9.56
CA VAL A 49 -6.08 -0.75 -10.63
C VAL A 49 -6.72 -0.48 -11.98
N ARG A 50 -6.00 0.24 -12.85
CA ARG A 50 -6.41 0.45 -14.24
C ARG A 50 -6.07 -0.79 -15.07
N LEU A 51 -6.94 -1.13 -16.01
CA LEU A 51 -6.71 -2.17 -17.00
C LEU A 51 -6.39 -1.57 -18.37
N ILE A 52 -5.47 -2.22 -19.09
CA ILE A 52 -5.06 -1.84 -20.45
C ILE A 52 -5.66 -2.86 -21.42
N PRO A 53 -6.51 -2.43 -22.38
CA PRO A 53 -7.08 -3.32 -23.39
C PRO A 53 -6.01 -3.86 -24.32
N PRO A 54 -6.10 -5.15 -24.74
CA PRO A 54 -5.25 -5.66 -25.79
C PRO A 54 -5.51 -4.85 -27.08
N ASN A 55 -4.44 -4.41 -27.73
CA ASN A 55 -4.47 -3.58 -28.95
C ASN A 55 -4.99 -2.14 -28.80
N GLY A 56 -5.30 -1.65 -27.58
CA GLY A 56 -5.63 -0.24 -27.33
C GLY A 56 -6.94 0.27 -27.96
N ARG A 57 -7.79 -0.64 -28.49
CA ARG A 57 -9.02 -0.30 -29.24
C ARG A 57 -10.26 -1.03 -28.73
N GLU A 58 -10.09 -1.98 -27.84
CA GLU A 58 -11.19 -2.77 -27.27
C GLU A 58 -11.84 -2.02 -26.11
N THR A 59 -13.16 -2.17 -25.98
CA THR A 59 -13.98 -1.54 -24.93
C THR A 59 -14.41 -2.58 -23.90
N PHE A 60 -14.87 -2.12 -22.73
CA PHE A 60 -15.42 -2.99 -21.69
C PHE A 60 -16.54 -3.89 -22.22
N ASP A 61 -17.41 -3.34 -23.06
CA ASP A 61 -18.56 -4.07 -23.61
C ASP A 61 -18.18 -5.07 -24.72
N THR A 62 -16.97 -4.98 -25.28
CA THR A 62 -16.57 -5.75 -26.48
C THR A 62 -15.45 -6.75 -26.23
N SER A 63 -14.87 -6.78 -25.04
CA SER A 63 -13.77 -7.69 -24.67
C SER A 63 -13.95 -8.31 -23.30
N ASP A 64 -13.38 -9.50 -23.13
CA ASP A 64 -13.16 -10.09 -21.83
C ASP A 64 -12.07 -9.30 -21.07
N THR A 65 -12.45 -8.58 -20.01
CA THR A 65 -11.49 -7.76 -19.23
C THR A 65 -10.54 -8.60 -18.39
N ARG A 66 -10.77 -9.92 -18.25
CA ARG A 66 -9.89 -10.82 -17.49
C ARG A 66 -8.53 -10.99 -18.15
N ILE A 67 -8.45 -10.83 -19.48
CA ILE A 67 -7.20 -10.92 -20.24
C ILE A 67 -6.47 -9.57 -20.35
N TRP A 68 -7.06 -8.48 -19.84
CA TRP A 68 -6.46 -7.15 -19.89
C TRP A 68 -5.30 -7.03 -18.91
N VAL A 69 -4.24 -6.37 -19.33
CA VAL A 69 -3.03 -6.19 -18.51
C VAL A 69 -3.26 -5.10 -17.47
N VAL A 70 -2.78 -5.33 -16.25
CA VAL A 70 -2.87 -4.34 -15.16
C VAL A 70 -1.82 -3.24 -15.34
N ASP A 71 -2.23 -1.98 -15.22
CA ASP A 71 -1.33 -0.83 -15.30
C ASP A 71 -0.77 -0.39 -13.94
N HIS A 72 0.34 -1.01 -13.56
CA HIS A 72 1.10 -0.63 -12.36
C HIS A 72 1.89 0.70 -12.48
N SER A 73 1.73 1.47 -13.58
CA SER A 73 2.32 2.82 -13.66
C SER A 73 1.41 3.92 -13.11
N THR A 74 0.15 3.58 -12.84
CA THR A 74 -0.83 4.52 -12.31
C THR A 74 -1.26 4.09 -10.92
N ILE A 75 -1.21 5.01 -9.97
CA ILE A 75 -1.78 4.82 -8.64
C ILE A 75 -3.10 5.59 -8.58
N ARG A 76 -4.18 4.89 -8.21
CA ARG A 76 -5.53 5.48 -8.11
C ARG A 76 -5.86 5.94 -6.70
N SER A 77 -5.30 5.29 -5.70
CA SER A 77 -5.49 5.63 -4.29
C SER A 77 -4.50 6.71 -3.83
N GLU A 78 -5.02 7.82 -3.30
CA GLU A 78 -4.20 8.92 -2.77
C GLU A 78 -3.31 8.48 -1.60
N TYR A 79 -3.80 7.57 -0.73
CA TYR A 79 -3.01 7.08 0.40
C TYR A 79 -1.84 6.22 -0.09
N VAL A 80 -2.06 5.36 -1.09
CA VAL A 80 -1.01 4.54 -1.72
C VAL A 80 0.00 5.43 -2.43
N ALA A 81 -0.45 6.51 -3.08
CA ALA A 81 0.45 7.47 -3.70
C ALA A 81 1.35 8.15 -2.65
N ALA A 82 0.78 8.51 -1.49
CA ALA A 82 1.56 9.05 -0.37
C ALA A 82 2.58 8.02 0.18
N MET A 83 2.20 6.74 0.31
CA MET A 83 3.11 5.65 0.68
C MET A 83 4.27 5.53 -0.30
N LEU A 84 3.98 5.58 -1.60
CA LEU A 84 4.98 5.43 -2.67
C LEU A 84 5.95 6.61 -2.71
N VAL A 85 5.45 7.84 -2.51
CA VAL A 85 6.27 9.07 -2.59
C VAL A 85 7.13 9.28 -1.34
N ALA A 86 6.64 8.87 -0.16
CA ALA A 86 7.32 9.16 1.11
C ALA A 86 8.78 8.69 1.17
N PRO A 87 9.17 7.47 0.76
CA PRO A 87 10.57 7.02 0.76
C PRO A 87 11.52 7.92 -0.03
N PHE A 88 11.05 8.56 -1.10
CA PHE A 88 11.85 9.49 -1.90
C PHE A 88 12.00 10.84 -1.21
N LEU A 89 10.90 11.37 -0.64
CA LEU A 89 10.92 12.63 0.10
C LEU A 89 11.88 12.59 1.29
N VAL A 90 11.96 11.44 1.96
CA VAL A 90 12.82 11.27 3.13
C VAL A 90 14.21 10.72 2.79
N THR A 91 14.58 10.64 1.51
CA THR A 91 15.90 10.17 1.03
C THR A 91 16.23 8.72 1.40
N SER A 92 15.20 7.89 1.66
CA SER A 92 15.38 6.43 1.80
C SER A 92 15.64 5.78 0.47
N LEU A 93 14.95 6.27 -0.55
CA LEU A 93 15.19 5.98 -1.95
C LEU A 93 15.55 7.27 -2.67
N SER A 94 16.31 7.16 -3.75
CA SER A 94 16.72 8.27 -4.60
C SER A 94 15.85 8.31 -5.85
N LEU A 95 15.56 9.49 -6.39
CA LEU A 95 14.86 9.61 -7.67
C LEU A 95 15.75 9.15 -8.83
N ASP A 96 17.02 9.56 -8.83
CA ASP A 96 17.94 9.35 -9.96
C ASP A 96 18.75 8.05 -9.85
N SER A 97 18.98 7.57 -8.63
CA SER A 97 19.76 6.35 -8.40
C SER A 97 18.93 5.08 -8.65
N LYS A 98 19.59 3.97 -8.98
CA LYS A 98 18.93 2.66 -9.11
C LYS A 98 18.58 2.03 -7.77
N ASP A 99 19.11 2.56 -6.66
CA ASP A 99 18.92 2.06 -5.29
C ASP A 99 19.22 0.56 -5.17
N SER A 100 20.22 0.09 -5.91
CA SER A 100 20.61 -1.32 -5.98
C SER A 100 21.04 -1.83 -4.61
N GLY A 101 20.42 -2.93 -4.16
CA GLY A 101 20.69 -3.53 -2.85
C GLY A 101 19.96 -2.87 -1.68
N LYS A 102 19.11 -1.86 -1.93
CA LYS A 102 18.19 -1.34 -0.91
C LYS A 102 17.06 -2.33 -0.67
N ASN A 103 16.68 -2.50 0.59
CA ASN A 103 15.64 -3.45 1.00
C ASN A 103 14.38 -2.70 1.48
N VAL A 104 13.23 -3.09 0.95
CA VAL A 104 11.91 -2.56 1.33
C VAL A 104 11.07 -3.70 1.87
N LEU A 105 10.52 -3.53 3.06
CA LEU A 105 9.54 -4.45 3.66
C LEU A 105 8.16 -3.81 3.61
N GLY A 106 7.18 -4.49 3.03
CA GLY A 106 5.75 -4.20 3.18
C GLY A 106 5.10 -5.24 4.08
N ILE A 107 4.22 -4.80 4.99
CA ILE A 107 3.36 -5.67 5.79
C ILE A 107 1.92 -5.35 5.40
N GLY A 108 1.24 -6.32 4.78
CA GLY A 108 -0.02 -6.14 4.05
C GLY A 108 0.24 -5.99 2.55
N LEU A 109 -0.47 -6.80 1.74
CA LEU A 109 -0.37 -6.80 0.28
C LEU A 109 -1.54 -6.07 -0.39
N GLY A 110 -2.77 -6.29 0.08
CA GLY A 110 -3.97 -5.89 -0.65
C GLY A 110 -3.97 -6.44 -2.08
N GLY A 111 -4.28 -5.61 -3.08
CA GLY A 111 -4.08 -5.95 -4.49
C GLY A 111 -2.70 -5.60 -5.06
N GLY A 112 -1.73 -5.19 -4.24
CA GLY A 112 -0.33 -4.99 -4.64
C GLY A 112 -0.01 -3.68 -5.38
N SER A 113 -0.84 -2.65 -5.24
CA SER A 113 -0.64 -1.36 -5.94
C SER A 113 0.66 -0.67 -5.56
N PHE A 114 1.03 -0.68 -4.27
CA PHE A 114 2.23 0.01 -3.78
C PHE A 114 3.52 -0.65 -4.31
N ASP A 115 3.65 -1.95 -4.09
CA ASP A 115 4.86 -2.71 -4.32
C ASP A 115 5.11 -2.96 -5.80
N MET A 116 4.06 -3.20 -6.60
CA MET A 116 4.22 -3.35 -8.04
C MET A 116 4.57 -2.03 -8.72
N ALA A 117 4.01 -0.91 -8.27
CA ALA A 117 4.42 0.41 -8.75
C ALA A 117 5.88 0.73 -8.39
N LEU A 118 6.27 0.47 -7.13
CA LEU A 118 7.66 0.65 -6.71
C LEU A 118 8.62 -0.26 -7.50
N HIS A 119 8.25 -1.52 -7.72
CA HIS A 119 9.05 -2.46 -8.51
C HIS A 119 9.24 -1.96 -9.95
N LYS A 120 8.18 -1.48 -10.59
CA LYS A 120 8.21 -0.90 -11.93
C LYS A 120 9.11 0.34 -12.01
N MET A 121 9.12 1.18 -10.97
CA MET A 121 9.99 2.37 -10.88
C MET A 121 11.45 2.02 -10.57
N LYS A 122 11.69 1.00 -9.74
CA LYS A 122 13.01 0.68 -9.15
C LYS A 122 13.26 -0.83 -9.14
N LEU A 123 13.46 -1.40 -10.33
CA LEU A 123 13.67 -2.84 -10.54
C LEU A 123 14.81 -3.50 -9.73
N GLN A 124 15.73 -2.70 -9.16
CA GLN A 124 16.88 -3.18 -8.37
C GLN A 124 16.73 -3.01 -6.86
N VAL A 125 15.63 -2.39 -6.41
CA VAL A 125 15.24 -2.39 -5.00
C VAL A 125 14.65 -3.76 -4.69
N ASN A 126 15.12 -4.38 -3.61
CA ASN A 126 14.63 -5.66 -3.15
C ASN A 126 13.38 -5.44 -2.28
N ILE A 127 12.21 -5.82 -2.79
CA ILE A 127 10.92 -5.62 -2.16
C ILE A 127 10.44 -6.96 -1.59
N THR A 128 10.11 -6.99 -0.31
CA THR A 128 9.51 -8.15 0.35
C THR A 128 8.18 -7.72 0.94
N ILE A 129 7.09 -8.34 0.50
CA ILE A 129 5.75 -8.11 1.01
C ILE A 129 5.35 -9.32 1.85
N VAL A 130 4.87 -9.07 3.07
CA VAL A 130 4.39 -10.08 4.00
C VAL A 130 2.88 -9.93 4.14
N GLU A 131 2.16 -10.94 3.68
CA GLU A 131 0.70 -11.00 3.74
C GLU A 131 0.27 -12.15 4.67
N LEU A 132 -0.73 -11.88 5.50
CA LEU A 132 -1.24 -12.86 6.46
C LEU A 132 -2.14 -13.89 5.77
N ASP A 133 -2.98 -13.44 4.85
CA ASP A 133 -4.00 -14.27 4.21
C ASP A 133 -3.54 -14.78 2.83
N PRO A 134 -3.33 -16.11 2.65
CA PRO A 134 -2.99 -16.67 1.35
C PRO A 134 -4.04 -16.40 0.26
N VAL A 135 -5.32 -16.22 0.62
CA VAL A 135 -6.39 -15.90 -0.34
C VAL A 135 -6.17 -14.52 -0.96
N VAL A 136 -5.70 -13.54 -0.18
CA VAL A 136 -5.35 -12.21 -0.69
C VAL A 136 -4.20 -12.31 -1.67
N VAL A 137 -3.19 -13.14 -1.38
CA VAL A 137 -2.07 -13.40 -2.30
C VAL A 137 -2.55 -14.01 -3.62
N ASP A 138 -3.41 -15.04 -3.56
CA ASP A 138 -3.96 -15.69 -4.75
C ASP A 138 -4.75 -14.70 -5.61
N ILE A 139 -5.54 -13.82 -4.97
CA ILE A 139 -6.31 -12.77 -5.67
C ILE A 139 -5.35 -11.75 -6.31
N ALA A 140 -4.37 -11.26 -5.57
CA ALA A 140 -3.43 -10.25 -6.06
C ALA A 140 -2.63 -10.75 -7.26
N GLN A 141 -2.16 -12.00 -7.23
CA GLN A 141 -1.44 -12.62 -8.33
C GLN A 141 -2.34 -12.89 -9.54
N SER A 142 -3.53 -13.47 -9.31
CA SER A 142 -4.43 -13.88 -10.39
C SER A 142 -5.11 -12.70 -11.08
N TRP A 143 -5.39 -11.63 -10.32
CA TRP A 143 -6.29 -10.55 -10.76
C TRP A 143 -5.73 -9.15 -10.62
N PHE A 144 -4.63 -8.93 -9.90
CA PHE A 144 -4.02 -7.60 -9.83
C PHE A 144 -2.63 -7.57 -10.44
N GLY A 145 -2.20 -8.68 -11.06
CA GLY A 145 -0.93 -8.74 -11.78
C GLY A 145 0.27 -8.54 -10.86
N VAL A 146 0.14 -8.95 -9.58
CA VAL A 146 1.29 -9.08 -8.69
C VAL A 146 2.14 -10.24 -9.17
N MET A 147 3.44 -9.99 -9.36
CA MET A 147 4.36 -10.99 -9.91
C MET A 147 5.64 -11.01 -9.09
N GLU A 148 5.98 -12.18 -8.56
CA GLU A 148 7.28 -12.39 -7.94
C GLU A 148 8.41 -12.32 -8.97
N SER A 149 9.56 -11.82 -8.53
CA SER A 149 10.76 -11.70 -9.35
C SER A 149 12.02 -11.88 -8.50
N LYS A 150 13.20 -11.63 -9.08
CA LYS A 150 14.46 -11.66 -8.34
C LYS A 150 14.51 -10.64 -7.19
N ASN A 151 13.84 -9.48 -7.34
CA ASN A 151 13.89 -8.38 -6.39
C ASN A 151 12.48 -7.99 -5.89
N HIS A 152 11.50 -8.86 -6.06
CA HIS A 152 10.15 -8.69 -5.55
C HIS A 152 9.64 -10.04 -5.07
N HIS A 153 9.26 -10.11 -3.80
CA HIS A 153 8.93 -11.35 -3.11
C HIS A 153 7.63 -11.17 -2.33
N VAL A 154 6.74 -12.16 -2.40
CA VAL A 154 5.50 -12.19 -1.62
C VAL A 154 5.55 -13.39 -0.69
N ILE A 155 5.45 -13.14 0.61
CA ILE A 155 5.57 -14.15 1.65
C ILE A 155 4.26 -14.22 2.43
N VAL A 156 3.66 -15.41 2.45
CA VAL A 156 2.53 -15.70 3.35
C VAL A 156 3.10 -15.99 4.75
N ASP A 157 3.05 -15.01 5.65
CA ASP A 157 3.46 -15.15 7.06
C ASP A 157 2.79 -14.07 7.91
N ASP A 158 2.84 -14.25 9.23
CA ASP A 158 2.47 -13.19 10.16
C ASP A 158 3.54 -12.08 10.15
N GLY A 159 3.14 -10.85 9.83
CA GLY A 159 4.05 -9.71 9.73
C GLY A 159 4.84 -9.42 11.01
N LEU A 160 4.26 -9.61 12.19
CA LEU A 160 4.98 -9.46 13.46
C LEU A 160 6.03 -10.56 13.60
N LYS A 161 5.67 -11.83 13.36
CA LYS A 161 6.62 -12.95 13.42
C LYS A 161 7.75 -12.78 12.41
N PHE A 162 7.45 -12.27 11.22
CA PHE A 162 8.45 -11.96 10.21
C PHE A 162 9.46 -10.92 10.74
N VAL A 163 8.99 -9.82 11.31
CA VAL A 163 9.85 -8.79 11.92
C VAL A 163 10.69 -9.36 13.07
N GLU A 164 10.12 -10.23 13.92
CA GLU A 164 10.86 -10.91 14.99
C GLU A 164 12.01 -11.77 14.43
N LYS A 165 11.74 -12.55 13.37
CA LYS A 165 12.75 -13.37 12.69
C LYS A 165 13.83 -12.50 12.06
N ALA A 166 13.44 -11.42 11.38
CA ALA A 166 14.37 -10.46 10.78
C ALA A 166 15.28 -9.81 11.84
N SER A 167 14.71 -9.43 12.98
CA SER A 167 15.44 -8.87 14.13
C SER A 167 16.48 -9.85 14.69
N LYS A 168 16.08 -11.11 14.92
CA LYS A 168 16.98 -12.18 15.38
C LYS A 168 18.08 -12.50 14.38
N SER A 169 17.79 -12.39 13.09
CA SER A 169 18.73 -12.72 11.99
C SER A 169 19.62 -11.54 11.58
N GLY A 170 19.45 -10.36 12.21
CA GLY A 170 20.23 -9.17 11.87
C GLY A 170 19.88 -8.53 10.52
N VAL A 171 18.79 -8.95 9.88
CA VAL A 171 18.31 -8.39 8.60
C VAL A 171 17.89 -6.93 8.82
N LYS A 172 18.22 -6.07 7.86
CA LYS A 172 17.90 -4.63 7.89
C LYS A 172 17.18 -4.18 6.63
N PHE A 173 16.25 -3.24 6.82
CA PHE A 173 15.47 -2.63 5.76
C PHE A 173 15.74 -1.11 5.69
N ASP A 174 15.74 -0.57 4.48
CA ASP A 174 15.83 0.88 4.24
C ASP A 174 14.46 1.56 4.32
N VAL A 175 13.40 0.80 4.05
CA VAL A 175 12.00 1.24 4.16
C VAL A 175 11.19 0.09 4.76
N ILE A 176 10.33 0.42 5.72
CA ILE A 176 9.26 -0.47 6.20
C ILE A 176 7.94 0.27 6.00
N VAL A 177 7.01 -0.37 5.31
CA VAL A 177 5.65 0.10 5.10
C VAL A 177 4.72 -0.87 5.83
N LEU A 178 3.89 -0.33 6.71
CA LEU A 178 2.88 -1.09 7.45
C LEU A 178 1.51 -0.65 6.96
N ASP A 179 0.88 -1.53 6.18
CA ASP A 179 -0.43 -1.34 5.55
C ASP A 179 -1.28 -2.60 5.78
N ALA A 180 -1.36 -3.00 7.05
CA ALA A 180 -2.14 -4.15 7.49
C ALA A 180 -3.25 -3.68 8.42
N CYS A 181 -4.48 -4.14 8.19
CA CYS A 181 -5.66 -3.84 8.98
C CYS A 181 -6.28 -5.13 9.55
N ASP A 182 -7.03 -5.02 10.65
CA ASP A 182 -7.88 -6.14 11.09
C ASP A 182 -9.12 -6.21 10.20
N GLU A 183 -9.67 -7.41 9.99
CA GLU A 183 -10.92 -7.64 9.23
C GLU A 183 -12.17 -6.99 9.86
N ALA A 184 -12.07 -6.54 11.12
CA ALA A 184 -13.21 -5.98 11.83
C ALA A 184 -13.56 -4.56 11.35
N ILE A 185 -14.80 -4.40 10.90
CA ILE A 185 -15.40 -3.15 10.34
C ILE A 185 -15.18 -1.89 11.21
N LYS A 186 -14.92 -2.03 12.51
CA LYS A 186 -14.71 -0.94 13.48
C LYS A 186 -13.32 -0.92 14.13
N SER A 187 -12.35 -1.70 13.63
CA SER A 187 -11.02 -1.74 14.23
C SER A 187 -10.15 -0.59 13.70
N PRO A 188 -9.40 0.09 14.59
CA PRO A 188 -8.35 0.98 14.14
C PRO A 188 -7.33 0.18 13.35
N CYS A 189 -7.08 0.57 12.11
CA CYS A 189 -5.95 0.07 11.35
C CYS A 189 -4.72 0.93 11.68
N PRO A 190 -3.53 0.35 11.93
CA PRO A 190 -3.23 -1.08 11.95
C PRO A 190 -3.68 -1.75 13.26
N PRO A 191 -3.68 -3.10 13.28
CA PRO A 191 -4.02 -3.91 14.44
C PRO A 191 -3.35 -3.41 15.73
N ALA A 192 -4.02 -3.59 16.87
CA ALA A 192 -3.51 -3.15 18.17
C ALA A 192 -2.09 -3.66 18.47
N THR A 193 -1.77 -4.86 17.97
CA THR A 193 -0.45 -5.48 18.01
C THR A 193 0.65 -4.58 17.44
N PHE A 194 0.44 -4.01 16.25
CA PHE A 194 1.43 -3.13 15.62
C PHE A 194 1.48 -1.72 16.24
N ARG A 195 0.46 -1.34 17.02
CA ARG A 195 0.45 -0.10 17.82
C ARG A 195 1.20 -0.23 19.15
N ASN A 196 1.64 -1.43 19.51
CA ASN A 196 2.40 -1.68 20.74
C ASN A 196 3.80 -1.04 20.65
N LYS A 197 4.21 -0.32 21.71
CA LYS A 197 5.52 0.34 21.78
C LYS A 197 6.69 -0.63 21.54
N ASN A 198 6.64 -1.84 22.09
CA ASN A 198 7.72 -2.81 21.95
C ASN A 198 7.84 -3.30 20.50
N VAL A 199 6.71 -3.47 19.81
CA VAL A 199 6.68 -3.82 18.39
C VAL A 199 7.23 -2.69 17.54
N ILE A 200 6.88 -1.43 17.84
CA ILE A 200 7.43 -0.25 17.17
C ILE A 200 8.94 -0.14 17.36
N GLU A 201 9.45 -0.33 18.58
CA GLU A 201 10.89 -0.32 18.85
C GLU A 201 11.61 -1.48 18.15
N MET A 202 10.98 -2.64 18.03
CA MET A 202 11.52 -3.77 17.27
C MET A 202 11.58 -3.48 15.77
N MET A 203 10.51 -2.93 15.18
CA MET A 203 10.49 -2.49 13.78
C MET A 203 11.57 -1.44 13.52
N LYS A 204 11.76 -0.50 14.45
CA LYS A 204 12.85 0.48 14.40
C LYS A 204 14.23 -0.20 14.46
N GLY A 205 14.37 -1.24 15.28
CA GLY A 205 15.59 -2.03 15.41
C GLY A 205 16.01 -2.73 14.11
N VAL A 206 15.07 -3.07 13.23
CA VAL A 206 15.36 -3.70 11.92
C VAL A 206 15.51 -2.70 10.76
N LEU A 207 15.55 -1.40 11.03
CA LEU A 207 15.90 -0.41 10.01
C LEU A 207 17.41 -0.21 9.89
N THR A 208 17.89 0.12 8.69
CA THR A 208 19.29 0.47 8.47
C THR A 208 19.64 1.77 9.21
N PRO A 209 20.79 1.82 9.92
CA PRO A 209 21.28 3.06 10.50
C PRO A 209 21.78 3.96 9.36
N THR A 210 20.92 4.84 8.85
CA THR A 210 21.36 5.88 7.91
C THR A 210 21.17 7.26 8.55
N GLY A 211 22.28 8.00 8.63
CA GLY A 211 22.37 9.26 9.33
C GLY A 211 21.72 10.41 8.58
N VAL A 212 20.40 10.55 8.67
CA VAL A 212 19.70 11.84 8.73
C VAL A 212 18.45 11.62 9.57
N PHE A 213 18.29 12.45 10.59
CA PHE A 213 17.21 12.42 11.59
C PHE A 213 15.82 12.78 11.04
N PHE A 214 15.60 12.63 9.73
CA PHE A 214 14.37 12.93 8.99
C PHE A 214 14.05 11.81 7.99
N LYS A 215 14.22 10.55 8.40
CA LYS A 215 13.50 9.44 7.77
C LYS A 215 12.26 9.16 8.58
N VAL A 216 11.15 9.75 8.16
CA VAL A 216 9.85 9.42 8.74
C VAL A 216 9.63 7.94 8.47
N ASN A 217 9.69 7.13 9.52
CA ASN A 217 9.05 5.82 9.51
C ASN A 217 7.56 6.09 9.38
N VAL A 218 7.04 6.05 8.16
CA VAL A 218 5.61 6.23 7.96
C VAL A 218 4.95 4.91 8.26
N ILE A 219 4.37 4.79 9.45
CA ILE A 219 3.27 3.86 9.66
C ILE A 219 2.07 4.57 9.06
N LEU A 220 1.76 4.29 7.80
CA LEU A 220 0.51 4.75 7.18
C LEU A 220 -0.59 3.85 7.68
N THR A 221 -1.16 4.27 8.79
CA THR A 221 -2.34 3.65 9.35
C THR A 221 -3.50 3.97 8.41
N CYS A 222 -4.03 2.98 7.69
CA CYS A 222 -5.27 3.16 6.94
C CYS A 222 -6.32 3.77 7.90
N VAL A 223 -6.97 4.85 7.50
CA VAL A 223 -8.12 5.39 8.24
C VAL A 223 -9.35 5.20 7.38
N PRO A 224 -9.98 4.02 7.39
CA PRO A 224 -11.22 3.82 6.69
C PRO A 224 -12.35 4.24 7.63
N TYR A 225 -12.59 5.54 7.80
CA TYR A 225 -13.91 6.00 8.26
C TYR A 225 -14.22 7.31 7.58
N SER A 226 -15.38 7.35 6.92
CA SER A 226 -16.12 8.57 6.55
C SER A 226 -15.78 9.69 7.53
N ILE A 227 -15.10 10.73 7.02
CA ILE A 227 -14.70 11.90 7.81
C ILE A 227 -15.98 12.62 8.24
N SER A 228 -16.53 12.25 9.40
CA SER A 228 -17.67 12.96 9.97
C SER A 228 -17.25 14.33 10.51
N ASN A 229 -15.96 14.49 10.86
CA ASN A 229 -15.42 15.75 11.37
C ASN A 229 -13.93 15.93 11.09
N ILE A 230 -13.62 16.65 9.99
CA ILE A 230 -12.26 17.04 9.58
C ILE A 230 -11.47 17.69 10.73
N ARG A 231 -12.14 18.49 11.58
CA ARG A 231 -11.49 19.24 12.66
C ARG A 231 -11.00 18.34 13.79
N GLN A 232 -11.74 17.27 14.11
CA GLN A 232 -11.35 16.32 15.15
C GLN A 232 -10.15 15.47 14.71
N GLN A 233 -10.12 15.08 13.44
CA GLN A 233 -9.01 14.34 12.84
C GLN A 233 -7.77 15.21 12.66
N LEU A 234 -7.93 16.46 12.19
CA LEU A 234 -6.85 17.44 12.18
C LEU A 234 -6.33 17.72 13.59
N ASN A 235 -7.18 17.75 14.62
CA ASN A 235 -6.73 17.89 16.01
C ASN A 235 -6.00 16.63 16.51
N PHE A 236 -6.42 15.43 16.09
CA PHE A 236 -5.72 14.18 16.39
C PHE A 236 -4.31 14.16 15.76
N TYR A 237 -4.19 14.54 14.49
CA TYR A 237 -2.90 14.65 13.82
C TYR A 237 -2.07 15.84 14.32
N ASN A 238 -2.65 17.02 14.53
CA ASN A 238 -1.96 18.20 15.05
C ASN A 238 -1.44 17.97 16.47
N SER A 239 -2.19 17.33 17.35
CA SER A 239 -1.71 17.03 18.70
C SER A 239 -0.51 16.07 18.67
N ARG A 240 -0.52 15.08 17.77
CA ARG A 240 0.62 14.16 17.60
C ARG A 240 1.80 14.79 16.85
N LEU A 241 1.55 15.58 15.81
CA LEU A 241 2.58 16.34 15.10
C LEU A 241 3.22 17.37 16.00
N ALA A 242 2.45 18.07 16.85
CA ALA A 242 2.98 18.97 17.87
C ALA A 242 3.82 18.20 18.90
N THR A 243 3.32 17.05 19.38
CA THR A 243 4.07 16.19 20.32
C THR A 243 5.37 15.66 19.70
N ILE A 244 5.35 15.30 18.41
CA ILE A 244 6.53 14.86 17.64
C ILE A 244 7.48 16.05 17.43
N ALA A 245 6.97 17.19 16.98
CA ALA A 245 7.75 18.42 16.76
C ALA A 245 8.45 18.89 18.03
N GLU A 246 7.77 18.78 19.18
CA GLU A 246 8.27 19.14 20.50
C GLU A 246 9.29 18.11 21.02
N LYS A 247 9.01 16.80 20.91
CA LYS A 247 9.96 15.73 21.28
C LYS A 247 11.24 15.75 20.45
N PHE A 248 11.15 16.09 19.18
CA PHE A 248 12.27 16.09 18.25
C PHE A 248 12.88 17.49 18.03
N LYS A 249 12.39 18.53 18.73
CA LYS A 249 12.86 19.93 18.62
C LYS A 249 12.93 20.45 17.18
N PHE A 250 11.93 20.13 16.35
CA PHE A 250 11.90 20.50 14.92
C PHE A 250 12.08 22.01 14.67
N ALA A 251 11.56 22.86 15.57
CA ALA A 251 11.74 24.31 15.49
C ALA A 251 13.23 24.74 15.46
N LYS A 252 14.09 24.07 16.24
CA LYS A 252 15.55 24.33 16.26
C LYS A 252 16.27 23.83 15.01
N LEU A 253 15.64 22.93 14.26
CA LEU A 253 16.22 22.30 13.08
C LEU A 253 15.88 23.10 11.82
N LEU A 254 14.69 23.71 11.79
CA LEU A 254 14.28 24.67 10.76
C LEU A 254 15.02 26.01 10.85
N GLU A 255 15.46 26.44 12.05
CA GLU A 255 16.35 27.61 12.22
C GLU A 255 17.70 27.46 11.49
N ARG A 256 18.10 26.24 11.13
CA ARG A 256 19.38 25.95 10.45
C ARG A 256 19.23 25.70 8.94
N VAL A 257 18.02 25.79 8.42
CA VAL A 257 17.75 25.63 6.98
C VAL A 257 17.39 26.99 6.42
N SER A 258 18.35 27.63 5.76
CA SER A 258 18.07 28.77 4.89
C SER A 258 17.54 28.23 3.57
N LEU A 259 16.26 28.50 3.28
CA LEU A 259 15.71 28.30 1.93
C LEU A 259 16.34 29.35 1.02
N VAL A 260 17.12 28.90 0.03
CA VAL A 260 17.55 29.72 -1.13
C VAL A 260 16.55 29.48 -2.25
#